data_AF-A0A374EHM4-F1
#
_entry.id   AF-A0A374EHM4-F1
#
_cell.length_a   1.000
_cell.length_b   1.000
_cell.length_c   1.000
_cell.angle_alpha   90.00
_cell.angle_beta   90.00
_cell.angle_gamma   90.00
#
_symmetry.space_group_name_H-M   'P 1'
#
loop_
_entity.id
_entity.type
_entity.pdbx_description
1 polymer ?
#
loop_
_entity_poly.entity_id
_entity_poly.type
_entity_poly.pdbx_seq_one_letter_code
_entity_poly.pdbx_strand_id
1 'polypeptide(L)'
;MIKLFQYPPASRSEIGKSVLVRMIPALLVLILSTIPLFIFIGKDSAANRDAVRKVTSQETEMAAAAVFIVFLLCVVYISIAAAKASAKHMRNFTCYAYYKGTLYSIGAAVPHSHSNTSNHGMRSIMKAQDDAMEFLSDHYTLKKLLDGEIENSRILVYEVKELTLLKENKNGMKVLLPNGRKQTIYKDMIDYDTLRDIIYIMQK
;
A
#
# COMPACT_ATOMS: atom_id res chain seq x y z
N MET A 1 16.13 -1.90 28.41
CA MET A 1 14.99 -1.18 27.80
C MET A 1 14.99 -1.49 26.31
N ILE A 2 13.85 -1.81 25.71
CA ILE A 2 13.72 -2.01 24.26
C ILE A 2 13.35 -0.67 23.64
N LYS A 3 14.08 -0.23 22.60
CA LYS A 3 13.68 0.91 21.76
C LYS A 3 13.14 0.38 20.44
N LEU A 4 11.97 0.86 20.04
CA LEU A 4 11.21 0.28 18.96
C LEU A 4 10.93 1.34 17.88
N PHE A 5 11.18 0.96 16.62
CA PHE A 5 11.01 1.80 15.45
C PHE A 5 9.95 1.18 14.56
N GLN A 6 8.83 1.88 14.42
CA GLN A 6 7.64 1.38 13.74
C GLN A 6 7.06 2.40 12.80
N TYR A 7 6.43 1.91 11.75
CA TYR A 7 5.58 2.77 10.95
C TYR A 7 4.32 3.15 11.74
N PRO A 8 3.82 4.38 11.58
CA PRO A 8 2.59 4.81 12.21
C PRO A 8 1.49 3.81 11.85
N PRO A 9 0.77 3.29 12.86
CA PRO A 9 -0.28 2.32 12.62
C PRO A 9 -1.30 2.96 11.68
N ALA A 10 -1.39 2.40 10.48
CA ALA A 10 -2.40 2.80 9.51
C ALA A 10 -3.54 1.83 9.68
N SER A 11 -4.63 2.27 10.31
CA SER A 11 -5.81 1.43 10.43
C SER A 11 -6.34 1.12 9.03
N ARG A 12 -6.87 -0.09 8.82
CA ARG A 12 -7.47 -0.45 7.52
C ARG A 12 -8.57 0.52 7.10
N SER A 13 -9.30 1.07 8.08
CA SER A 13 -10.30 2.11 7.88
C SER A 13 -9.69 3.37 7.26
N GLU A 14 -8.56 3.84 7.79
CA GLU A 14 -7.83 4.99 7.22
C GLU A 14 -7.29 4.71 5.82
N ILE A 15 -6.75 3.51 5.59
CA ILE A 15 -6.26 3.10 4.27
C ILE A 15 -7.41 3.08 3.26
N GLY A 16 -8.54 2.45 3.61
CA GLY A 16 -9.75 2.42 2.80
C GLY A 16 -10.27 3.82 2.51
N LYS A 17 -10.36 4.69 3.53
CA LYS A 17 -10.73 6.11 3.36
C LYS A 17 -9.78 6.83 2.41
N SER A 18 -8.47 6.62 2.52
CA SER A 18 -7.48 7.27 1.65
C SER A 18 -7.62 6.90 0.17
N VAL A 19 -8.03 5.67 -0.13
CA VAL A 19 -8.32 5.21 -1.50
C VAL A 19 -9.66 5.76 -1.95
N LEU A 20 -10.68 5.73 -1.08
CA LEU A 20 -12.03 6.19 -1.38
C LEU A 20 -12.07 7.70 -1.70
N VAL A 21 -11.32 8.52 -0.96
CA VAL A 21 -11.16 9.96 -1.24
C VAL A 21 -10.55 10.23 -2.61
N ARG A 22 -9.77 9.30 -3.17
CA ARG A 22 -9.23 9.42 -4.54
C ARG A 22 -10.18 8.83 -5.58
N MET A 23 -10.91 7.79 -5.23
CA MET A 23 -11.88 7.13 -6.11
C MET A 23 -13.09 8.03 -6.40
N ILE A 24 -13.62 8.73 -5.41
CA ILE A 24 -14.82 9.59 -5.58
C ILE A 24 -14.60 10.66 -6.67
N PRO A 25 -13.54 11.49 -6.63
CA PRO A 25 -13.28 12.46 -7.70
C PRO A 25 -13.10 11.82 -9.07
N ALA A 26 -12.41 10.67 -9.15
CA ALA A 26 -12.20 9.97 -10.41
C ALA A 26 -13.52 9.48 -11.02
N LEU A 27 -14.45 9.00 -10.20
CA LEU A 27 -15.79 8.62 -10.64
C LEU A 27 -16.61 9.84 -11.07
N LEU A 28 -16.52 10.95 -10.36
CA LEU A 28 -17.19 12.21 -10.75
C LEU A 28 -16.69 12.72 -12.10
N VAL A 29 -15.36 12.73 -12.31
CA VAL A 29 -14.76 13.11 -13.61
C VAL A 29 -15.26 12.19 -14.72
N LEU A 30 -15.33 10.88 -14.47
CA LEU A 30 -15.86 9.93 -15.44
C LEU A 30 -17.32 10.21 -15.77
N ILE A 31 -18.19 10.40 -14.77
CA ILE A 31 -19.61 10.73 -14.97
C ILE A 31 -19.76 12.01 -15.80
N LEU A 32 -19.06 13.08 -15.42
CA LEU A 32 -19.12 14.36 -16.14
C LEU A 32 -18.65 14.23 -17.60
N SER A 33 -17.64 13.39 -17.85
CA SER A 33 -17.16 13.15 -19.22
C SER A 33 -18.21 12.49 -20.13
N THR A 34 -19.19 11.77 -19.58
CA THR A 34 -20.23 11.11 -20.37
C THR A 34 -21.35 12.05 -20.84
N ILE A 35 -21.48 13.25 -20.25
CA ILE A 35 -22.58 14.18 -20.55
C ILE A 35 -22.61 14.57 -22.05
N PRO A 36 -21.50 15.00 -22.68
CA PRO A 36 -21.50 15.32 -24.11
C PRO A 36 -21.85 14.10 -24.98
N LEU A 37 -21.35 12.92 -24.61
CA LEU A 37 -21.63 11.68 -25.31
C LEU A 37 -23.14 11.38 -25.31
N PHE A 38 -23.82 11.50 -24.17
CA PHE A 38 -25.27 11.31 -24.11
C PHE A 38 -26.05 12.35 -24.94
N ILE A 39 -25.60 13.60 -24.96
CA ILE A 39 -26.22 14.66 -25.78
C ILE A 39 -26.09 14.32 -27.27
N PHE A 40 -24.89 13.95 -27.74
CA PHE A 40 -24.66 13.64 -29.15
C PHE A 40 -25.37 12.34 -29.58
N ILE A 41 -25.37 11.30 -28.74
CA ILE A 41 -26.17 10.10 -28.97
C ILE A 41 -27.65 10.44 -29.09
N GLY A 42 -28.18 11.34 -28.25
CA GLY A 42 -29.57 11.79 -28.32
C GLY A 42 -29.89 12.48 -29.65
N LYS A 43 -29.01 13.35 -30.13
CA LYS A 43 -29.13 14.01 -31.44
C LYS A 43 -29.07 13.01 -32.60
N ASP A 44 -28.08 12.14 -32.60
CA ASP A 44 -27.92 11.10 -33.61
C ASP A 44 -29.13 10.16 -33.63
N SER A 45 -29.67 9.79 -32.46
CA SER A 45 -30.86 8.96 -32.34
C SER A 45 -32.09 9.62 -32.96
N ALA A 46 -32.30 10.92 -32.70
CA ALA A 46 -33.38 11.69 -33.29
C ALA A 46 -33.25 11.78 -34.82
N ALA A 47 -32.04 12.06 -35.33
CA ALA A 47 -31.77 12.12 -36.76
C ALA A 47 -31.93 10.75 -37.46
N ASN A 48 -31.57 9.67 -36.77
CA ASN A 48 -31.66 8.31 -37.28
C ASN A 48 -33.07 7.70 -37.19
N ARG A 49 -34.03 8.37 -36.55
CA ARG A 49 -35.40 7.84 -36.38
C ARG A 49 -36.10 7.62 -37.73
N ASP A 50 -35.89 8.55 -38.66
CA ASP A 50 -36.56 8.57 -39.96
C ASP A 50 -35.56 8.32 -41.12
N ALA A 51 -34.32 7.94 -40.81
CA ALA A 51 -33.27 7.73 -41.80
C ALA A 51 -33.26 6.30 -42.38
N VAL A 52 -33.03 6.19 -43.69
CA VAL A 52 -32.89 4.89 -44.40
C VAL A 52 -31.65 4.10 -43.93
N ARG A 53 -30.63 4.79 -43.43
CA ARG A 53 -29.42 4.19 -42.83
C ARG A 53 -29.08 4.94 -41.56
N LYS A 54 -28.74 4.19 -40.50
CA LYS A 54 -28.25 4.78 -39.25
C LYS A 54 -26.81 5.26 -39.43
N VAL A 55 -26.54 6.50 -39.06
CA VAL A 55 -25.21 7.09 -39.12
C VAL A 55 -24.86 7.66 -37.74
N THR A 56 -23.64 7.41 -37.29
CA THR A 56 -23.08 8.04 -36.09
C THR A 56 -22.35 9.30 -36.51
N SER A 57 -22.57 10.42 -35.82
CA SER A 57 -21.87 11.66 -36.12
C SER A 57 -20.42 11.60 -35.62
N GLN A 58 -19.56 12.35 -36.29
CA GLN A 58 -18.17 12.54 -35.86
C GLN A 58 -18.10 13.14 -34.44
N GLU A 59 -19.09 13.94 -34.03
CA GLU A 59 -19.21 14.46 -32.66
C GLU A 59 -19.39 13.32 -31.63
N THR A 60 -20.28 12.36 -31.93
CA THR A 60 -20.49 11.17 -31.08
C THR A 60 -19.24 10.30 -31.02
N GLU A 61 -18.56 10.06 -32.14
CA GLU A 61 -17.32 9.27 -32.17
C GLU A 61 -16.21 9.92 -31.33
N MET A 62 -16.02 11.23 -31.48
CA MET A 62 -15.02 11.98 -30.71
C MET A 62 -15.36 12.01 -29.22
N ALA A 63 -16.64 12.17 -28.86
CA ALA A 63 -17.07 12.12 -27.48
C ALA A 63 -16.88 10.72 -26.87
N ALA A 64 -17.14 9.65 -27.62
CA ALA A 64 -16.90 8.28 -27.18
C ALA A 64 -15.41 8.02 -26.94
N ALA A 65 -14.55 8.47 -27.87
CA ALA A 65 -13.10 8.38 -27.72
C ALA A 65 -12.61 9.16 -26.49
N ALA A 66 -13.14 10.37 -26.25
CA ALA A 66 -12.80 11.17 -25.08
C ALA A 66 -13.18 10.48 -23.76
N VAL A 67 -14.40 9.92 -23.66
CA VAL A 67 -14.86 9.14 -22.50
C VAL A 67 -13.95 7.93 -22.27
N PHE A 68 -13.55 7.24 -23.33
CA PHE A 68 -12.65 6.08 -23.23
C PHE A 68 -11.27 6.47 -22.69
N ILE A 69 -10.70 7.60 -23.16
CA ILE A 69 -9.43 8.12 -22.64
C ILE A 69 -9.55 8.48 -21.15
N VAL A 70 -10.62 9.19 -20.77
CA VAL A 70 -10.88 9.55 -19.36
C VAL A 70 -11.02 8.29 -18.50
N PHE A 71 -11.73 7.28 -18.99
CA PHE A 71 -11.85 5.99 -18.30
C PHE A 71 -10.49 5.35 -18.03
N LEU A 72 -9.62 5.25 -19.03
CA LEU A 72 -8.28 4.69 -18.86
C LEU A 72 -7.44 5.48 -17.85
N LEU A 73 -7.51 6.82 -17.89
CA LEU A 73 -6.83 7.67 -16.93
C LEU A 73 -7.34 7.45 -15.50
N CYS A 74 -8.65 7.32 -15.31
CA CYS A 74 -9.25 7.02 -14.01
C CYS A 74 -8.80 5.66 -13.48
N VAL A 75 -8.79 4.63 -14.33
CA VAL A 75 -8.31 3.29 -13.96
C VAL A 75 -6.86 3.35 -13.48
N VAL A 76 -5.96 3.94 -14.28
CA VAL A 76 -4.54 4.07 -13.92
C VAL A 76 -4.37 4.85 -12.62
N TYR A 77 -5.08 5.97 -12.46
CA TYR A 77 -5.02 6.79 -11.26
C TYR A 77 -5.44 6.03 -9.99
N ILE A 78 -6.58 5.33 -10.04
CA ILE A 78 -7.08 4.52 -8.92
C ILE A 78 -6.14 3.35 -8.63
N SER A 79 -5.60 2.69 -9.65
CA SER A 79 -4.63 1.60 -9.50
C SER A 79 -3.36 2.06 -8.78
N ILE A 80 -2.80 3.22 -9.17
CA ILE A 80 -1.62 3.80 -8.50
C ILE A 80 -1.94 4.15 -7.04
N ALA A 81 -3.12 4.73 -6.78
CA ALA A 81 -3.57 5.06 -5.44
C ALA A 81 -3.70 3.82 -4.55
N ALA A 82 -4.32 2.76 -5.06
CA ALA A 82 -4.49 1.48 -4.36
C ALA A 82 -3.14 0.79 -4.12
N ALA A 83 -2.25 0.77 -5.11
CA ALA A 83 -0.92 0.19 -4.98
C ALA A 83 -0.08 0.92 -3.92
N LYS A 84 -0.13 2.26 -3.89
CA LYS A 84 0.55 3.06 -2.85
C LYS A 84 -0.03 2.81 -1.46
N ALA A 85 -1.35 2.72 -1.35
CA ALA A 85 -2.04 2.46 -0.08
C ALA A 85 -1.73 1.06 0.45
N SER A 86 -1.74 0.06 -0.43
CA SER A 86 -1.34 -1.32 -0.12
C SER A 86 0.12 -1.40 0.31
N ALA A 87 1.02 -0.76 -0.44
CA ALA A 87 2.44 -0.69 -0.07
C ALA A 87 2.67 -0.02 1.28
N LYS A 88 1.86 0.99 1.65
CA LYS A 88 1.91 1.61 2.98
C LYS A 88 1.42 0.66 4.07
N HIS A 89 0.31 -0.04 3.86
CA HIS A 89 -0.20 -1.06 4.79
C HIS A 89 0.82 -2.18 5.03
N MET A 90 1.48 -2.65 3.96
CA MET A 90 2.49 -3.71 4.05
C MET A 90 3.70 -3.35 4.92
N ARG A 91 4.00 -2.06 5.09
CA ARG A 91 5.12 -1.61 5.94
C ARG A 91 4.87 -1.93 7.41
N ASN A 92 3.62 -1.94 7.87
CA ASN A 92 3.27 -2.18 9.27
C ASN A 92 3.58 -3.62 9.73
N PHE A 93 3.88 -4.52 8.80
CA PHE A 93 4.35 -5.88 9.10
C PHE A 93 5.87 -5.98 9.25
N THR A 94 6.56 -4.86 9.38
CA THR A 94 7.98 -4.84 9.73
C THR A 94 8.28 -3.72 10.72
N CYS A 95 8.98 -4.06 11.79
CA CYS A 95 9.51 -3.11 12.76
C CYS A 95 11.00 -3.39 13.02
N TYR A 96 11.67 -2.39 13.59
CA TYR A 96 13.02 -2.55 14.10
C TYR A 96 13.01 -2.39 15.61
N ALA A 97 13.82 -3.17 16.30
CA ALA A 97 13.98 -3.06 17.75
C ALA A 97 15.47 -3.01 18.10
N TYR A 98 15.85 -2.02 18.89
CA TYR A 98 17.16 -1.97 19.53
C TYR A 98 17.04 -2.50 20.95
N TYR A 99 17.69 -3.63 21.22
CA TYR A 99 17.60 -4.34 22.48
C TYR A 99 18.94 -4.95 22.87
N LYS A 100 19.35 -4.75 24.14
CA LYS A 100 20.63 -5.26 24.70
C LYS A 100 21.88 -4.94 23.83
N GLY A 101 21.89 -3.80 23.15
CA GLY A 101 23.02 -3.38 22.30
C GLY A 101 22.95 -3.88 20.86
N THR A 102 21.91 -4.62 20.49
CA THR A 102 21.75 -5.24 19.18
C THR A 102 20.52 -4.71 18.47
N LEU A 103 20.65 -4.42 17.18
CA LEU A 103 19.53 -4.06 16.31
C LEU A 103 18.90 -5.32 15.73
N TYR A 104 17.59 -5.45 15.86
CA TYR A 104 16.80 -6.54 15.30
C TYR A 104 15.84 -6.00 14.23
N SER A 105 15.75 -6.71 13.10
CA SER A 105 14.71 -6.54 12.10
C SER A 105 13.65 -7.61 12.33
N ILE A 106 12.44 -7.19 12.70
CA ILE A 106 11.34 -8.09 13.04
C ILE A 106 10.24 -7.92 11.99
N GLY A 107 9.94 -8.99 11.27
CA GLY A 107 8.91 -9.02 10.23
C GLY A 107 7.82 -10.04 10.55
N ALA A 108 6.57 -9.73 10.21
CA ALA A 108 5.50 -10.72 10.25
C ALA A 108 5.32 -11.37 8.87
N ALA A 109 5.33 -12.70 8.84
CA ALA A 109 4.99 -13.53 7.69
C ALA A 109 3.46 -13.71 7.66
N VAL A 110 2.79 -12.83 6.93
CA VAL A 110 1.33 -12.73 6.96
C VAL A 110 0.70 -13.21 5.66
N PRO A 111 -0.41 -13.95 5.71
CA PRO A 111 -1.07 -14.41 4.49
C PRO A 111 -1.60 -13.25 3.64
N HIS A 112 -1.70 -13.52 2.34
CA HIS A 112 -2.19 -12.60 1.33
C HIS A 112 -3.39 -13.19 0.60
N SER A 113 -4.34 -12.34 0.22
CA SER A 113 -5.49 -12.76 -0.58
C SER A 113 -5.08 -13.08 -2.01
N HIS A 114 -5.69 -14.11 -2.57
CA HIS A 114 -5.57 -14.50 -3.97
C HIS A 114 -6.90 -14.23 -4.68
N SER A 115 -6.91 -14.24 -6.02
CA SER A 115 -8.11 -13.98 -6.83
C SER A 115 -9.32 -14.85 -6.45
N ASN A 116 -9.06 -16.06 -5.95
CA ASN A 116 -10.08 -17.06 -5.62
C ASN A 116 -10.30 -17.22 -4.11
N THR A 117 -9.82 -16.27 -3.29
CA THR A 117 -10.03 -16.32 -1.84
C THR A 117 -11.50 -16.12 -1.51
N SER A 118 -12.11 -17.10 -0.83
CA SER A 118 -13.50 -17.01 -0.37
C SER A 118 -13.69 -15.91 0.67
N ASN A 119 -14.93 -15.44 0.88
CA ASN A 119 -15.23 -14.44 1.91
C ASN A 119 -14.77 -14.87 3.31
N HIS A 120 -14.94 -16.16 3.65
CA HIS A 120 -14.44 -16.71 4.91
C HIS A 120 -12.91 -16.70 4.95
N GLY A 121 -12.25 -17.11 3.85
CA GLY A 121 -10.80 -17.05 3.72
C GLY A 121 -10.27 -15.62 3.91
N MET A 122 -10.96 -14.64 3.31
CA MET A 122 -10.60 -13.23 3.44
C MET A 122 -10.68 -12.76 4.89
N ARG A 123 -11.76 -13.11 5.62
CA ARG A 123 -11.88 -12.76 7.05
C ARG A 123 -10.76 -13.38 7.89
N SER A 124 -10.38 -14.63 7.60
CA SER A 124 -9.29 -15.30 8.30
C SER A 124 -7.94 -14.63 8.04
N ILE A 125 -7.65 -14.27 6.79
CA ILE A 125 -6.44 -13.51 6.41
C ILE A 125 -6.43 -12.15 7.11
N MET A 126 -7.57 -11.47 7.10
CA MET A 126 -7.72 -10.17 7.74
C MET A 126 -7.42 -10.25 9.24
N LYS A 127 -7.99 -11.24 9.94
CA LYS A 127 -7.71 -11.47 11.35
C LYS A 127 -6.22 -11.75 11.60
N ALA A 128 -5.61 -12.65 10.82
CA ALA A 128 -4.19 -12.98 10.96
C ALA A 128 -3.27 -11.76 10.77
N GLN A 129 -3.64 -10.83 9.91
CA GLN A 129 -2.96 -9.55 9.72
C GLN A 129 -3.17 -8.58 10.88
N ASP A 130 -4.38 -8.47 11.42
CA ASP A 130 -4.63 -7.62 12.58
C ASP A 130 -3.87 -8.13 13.81
N ASP A 131 -3.94 -9.44 14.08
CA ASP A 131 -3.21 -10.10 15.17
C ASP A 131 -1.69 -9.88 15.06
N ALA A 132 -1.14 -9.92 13.84
CA ALA A 132 0.27 -9.68 13.59
C ALA A 132 0.67 -8.22 13.84
N MET A 133 -0.16 -7.25 13.43
CA MET A 133 0.09 -5.84 13.68
C MET A 133 0.00 -5.51 15.17
N GLU A 134 -0.96 -6.09 15.88
CA GLU A 134 -1.12 -5.95 17.33
C GLU A 134 0.12 -6.50 18.06
N PHE A 135 0.54 -7.72 17.70
CA PHE A 135 1.74 -8.34 18.26
C PHE A 135 2.99 -7.48 18.04
N LEU A 136 3.20 -6.98 16.82
CA LEU A 136 4.35 -6.14 16.52
C LEU A 136 4.30 -4.82 17.31
N SER A 137 3.12 -4.25 17.55
CA SER A 137 2.97 -2.96 18.25
C SER A 137 3.20 -3.05 19.76
N ASP A 138 3.15 -4.25 20.34
CA ASP A 138 3.32 -4.47 21.79
C ASP A 138 4.79 -4.65 22.19
N HIS A 139 5.32 -3.65 22.91
CA HIS A 139 6.67 -3.62 23.44
C HIS A 139 6.96 -4.76 24.41
N TYR A 140 5.98 -5.16 25.23
CA TYR A 140 6.17 -6.19 26.24
C TYR A 140 6.27 -7.56 25.58
N THR A 141 5.36 -7.84 24.65
CA THR A 141 5.35 -9.09 23.88
C THR A 141 6.61 -9.22 23.01
N LEU A 142 7.04 -8.15 22.34
CA LEU A 142 8.28 -8.17 21.58
C LEU A 142 9.51 -8.40 22.46
N LYS A 143 9.54 -7.81 23.66
CA LYS A 143 10.64 -8.08 24.60
C LYS A 143 10.69 -9.57 24.96
N LYS A 144 9.56 -10.19 25.30
CA LYS A 144 9.48 -11.63 25.59
C LYS A 144 9.94 -12.49 24.42
N LEU A 145 9.57 -12.10 23.19
CA LEU A 145 10.03 -12.79 21.98
C LEU A 145 11.55 -12.72 21.84
N LEU A 146 12.15 -11.53 22.06
CA LEU A 146 13.60 -11.35 21.98
C LEU A 146 14.36 -12.00 23.13
N ASP A 147 13.74 -12.15 24.30
CA ASP A 147 14.29 -12.89 25.43
C ASP A 147 14.12 -14.42 25.28
N GLY A 148 13.40 -14.89 24.25
CA GLY A 148 13.15 -16.31 23.98
C GLY A 148 12.08 -16.95 24.89
N GLU A 149 11.31 -16.14 25.61
CA GLU A 149 10.24 -16.60 26.51
C GLU A 149 9.00 -17.07 25.76
N ILE A 150 8.80 -16.54 24.54
CA ILE A 150 7.69 -16.91 23.66
C ILE A 150 8.22 -17.18 22.26
N GLU A 151 7.55 -18.07 21.54
CA GLU A 151 7.79 -18.30 20.13
C GLU A 151 6.54 -17.96 19.32
N ASN A 152 6.74 -17.37 18.14
CA ASN A 152 5.66 -17.12 17.20
C ASN A 152 6.13 -17.45 15.79
N SER A 153 5.61 -18.55 15.23
CA SER A 153 6.01 -19.05 13.91
C SER A 153 5.71 -18.07 12.75
N ARG A 154 4.83 -17.08 12.97
CA ARG A 154 4.54 -16.03 12.00
C ARG A 154 5.48 -14.83 12.12
N ILE A 155 6.31 -14.75 13.15
CA ILE A 155 7.22 -13.63 13.36
C ILE A 155 8.65 -14.09 13.05
N LEU A 156 9.28 -13.38 12.11
CA LEU A 156 10.64 -13.59 11.70
C LEU A 156 11.50 -12.53 12.36
N VAL A 157 12.42 -12.96 13.23
CA VAL A 157 13.38 -12.09 13.91
C VAL A 157 14.74 -12.30 13.26
N TYR A 158 15.36 -11.22 12.81
CA TYR A 158 16.71 -11.23 12.28
C TYR A 158 17.59 -10.27 13.07
N GLU A 159 18.68 -10.79 13.61
CA GLU A 159 19.75 -9.96 14.16
C GLU A 159 20.44 -9.21 13.01
N VAL A 160 20.49 -7.88 13.10
CA VAL A 160 21.19 -7.04 12.13
C VAL A 160 22.63 -6.93 12.61
N LYS A 161 23.51 -7.80 12.10
CA LYS A 161 24.95 -7.76 12.42
C LYS A 161 25.68 -6.71 11.60
N GLU A 162 25.39 -6.68 10.30
CA GLU A 162 25.93 -5.71 9.35
C GLU A 162 24.82 -5.27 8.40
N LEU A 163 24.83 -4.01 8.00
CA LEU A 163 23.83 -3.49 7.09
C LEU A 163 24.47 -2.48 6.15
N THR A 164 24.26 -2.66 4.85
CA THR A 164 24.80 -1.75 3.84
C THR A 164 23.75 -0.73 3.44
N LEU A 165 24.01 0.56 3.64
CA LEU A 165 23.20 1.61 3.02
C LEU A 165 23.50 1.64 1.52
N LEU A 166 22.48 1.33 0.72
CA LEU A 166 22.57 1.35 -0.74
C LEU A 166 22.30 2.74 -1.31
N LYS A 167 21.33 3.45 -0.74
CA LYS A 167 20.92 4.79 -1.18
C LYS A 167 20.09 5.48 -0.11
N GLU A 168 20.32 6.76 0.13
CA GLU A 168 19.39 7.63 0.84
C GLU A 168 18.72 8.60 -0.15
N ASN A 169 17.42 8.83 0.02
CA ASN A 169 16.67 9.79 -0.78
C ASN A 169 15.63 10.53 0.08
N LYS A 170 14.87 11.44 -0.55
CA LYS A 170 13.82 12.22 0.13
C LYS A 170 12.75 11.37 0.84
N ASN A 171 12.53 10.13 0.41
CA ASN A 171 11.51 9.24 0.97
C ASN A 171 12.06 8.31 2.08
N GLY A 172 13.38 8.14 2.19
CA GLY A 172 14.00 7.27 3.20
C GLY A 172 15.33 6.66 2.76
N MET A 173 15.73 5.60 3.46
CA MET A 173 16.96 4.84 3.19
C MET A 173 16.64 3.49 2.56
N LYS A 174 17.42 3.10 1.56
CA LYS A 174 17.44 1.75 1.01
C LYS A 174 18.64 1.02 1.58
N VAL A 175 18.38 -0.09 2.25
CA VAL A 175 19.36 -0.87 2.99
C VAL A 175 19.42 -2.30 2.44
N LEU A 176 20.59 -2.92 2.51
CA LEU A 176 20.78 -4.35 2.26
C LEU A 176 20.96 -5.03 3.61
N LEU A 177 20.07 -5.96 3.92
CA LEU A 177 20.13 -6.79 5.12
C LEU A 177 21.19 -7.90 4.95
N PRO A 178 21.72 -8.49 6.05
CA PRO A 178 22.68 -9.60 6.00
C PRO A 178 22.22 -10.79 5.15
N ASN A 179 20.91 -11.02 5.08
CA ASN A 179 20.30 -12.10 4.29
C ASN A 179 20.19 -11.78 2.78
N GLY A 180 20.80 -10.70 2.30
CA GLY A 180 20.76 -10.25 0.90
C GLY A 180 19.46 -9.56 0.49
N ARG A 181 18.47 -9.40 1.39
CA ARG A 181 17.22 -8.71 1.08
C ARG A 181 17.43 -7.20 1.07
N LYS A 182 16.92 -6.56 0.01
CA LYS A 182 16.85 -5.10 -0.09
C LYS A 182 15.58 -4.60 0.57
N GLN A 183 15.71 -3.70 1.53
CA GLN A 183 14.57 -3.09 2.21
C GLN A 183 14.63 -1.57 2.11
N THR A 184 13.46 -0.93 2.07
CA THR A 184 13.36 0.53 2.17
C THR A 184 12.80 0.88 3.54
N ILE A 185 13.55 1.67 4.29
CA ILE A 185 13.15 2.28 5.56
C ILE A 185 12.68 3.69 5.24
N TYR A 186 11.38 3.96 5.34
CA TYR A 186 10.80 5.25 4.98
C TYR A 186 10.89 6.24 6.14
N LYS A 187 10.98 7.54 5.81
CA LYS A 187 11.09 8.63 6.80
C LYS A 187 9.86 8.80 7.68
N ASP A 188 8.73 8.21 7.31
CA ASP A 188 7.50 8.25 8.11
C ASP A 188 7.54 7.28 9.30
N MET A 189 8.61 6.50 9.48
CA MET A 189 8.83 5.69 10.68
C MET A 189 8.99 6.54 11.95
N ILE A 190 8.35 6.12 13.03
CA ILE A 190 8.51 6.72 14.35
C ILE A 190 9.97 6.56 14.80
N ASP A 191 10.56 7.66 15.27
CA ASP A 191 11.98 7.76 15.64
C ASP A 191 12.96 7.40 14.49
N TYR A 192 12.58 7.71 13.25
CA TYR A 192 13.41 7.48 12.06
C TYR A 192 14.84 8.00 12.19
N ASP A 193 15.03 9.22 12.72
CA ASP A 193 16.36 9.83 12.82
C ASP A 193 17.28 9.06 13.77
N THR A 194 16.75 8.56 14.90
CA THR A 194 17.53 7.68 15.78
C THR A 194 17.90 6.37 15.09
N LEU A 195 16.97 5.73 14.37
CA LEU A 195 17.26 4.50 13.63
C LEU A 195 18.32 4.74 12.54
N ARG A 196 18.24 5.88 11.86
CA ARG A 196 19.21 6.35 10.87
C ARG A 196 20.60 6.49 11.48
N ASP A 197 20.71 7.13 12.63
CA ASP A 197 22.00 7.29 13.32
C ASP A 197 22.60 5.94 13.74
N ILE A 198 21.77 5.02 14.27
CA ILE A 198 22.20 3.66 14.60
C ILE A 198 22.74 2.95 13.35
N ILE A 199 22.00 3.02 12.24
CA ILE A 199 22.40 2.41 10.96
C ILE A 199 23.73 2.98 10.44
N TYR A 200 23.94 4.29 10.59
CA TYR A 200 25.21 4.93 10.20
C TYR A 200 26.38 4.50 11.08
N ILE A 201 26.16 4.28 12.37
CA ILE A 201 27.18 3.77 13.29
C ILE A 201 27.56 2.32 12.91
N MET A 202 26.58 1.49 12.55
CA MET A 202 26.79 0.09 12.17
C MET A 202 27.52 -0.12 10.82
N GLN A 203 27.77 0.95 10.05
CA GLN A 203 28.54 0.89 8.80
C GLN A 203 30.03 1.15 8.99
N LYS A 204 30.44 1.61 10.18
CA LYS A 204 31.84 1.89 10.52
C LYS A 204 32.46 0.70 11.23
#